data_AF-A0AAD7ZHT2-F1
#
_entry.id   AF-A0AAD7ZHT2-F1
#
_cell.length_a   1.000
_cell.length_b   1.000
_cell.length_c   1.000
_cell.angle_alpha   90.00
_cell.angle_beta   90.00
_cell.angle_gamma   90.00
#
_symmetry.space_group_name_H-M   'P 1'
#
loop_
_entity.id
_entity.type
_entity.pdbx_description
1 polymer ?
#
loop_
_entity_poly.entity_id
_entity_poly.type
_entity_poly.pdbx_seq_one_letter_code
_entity_poly.pdbx_strand_id
1 'polypeptide(L)'
;NFREQRIDGSSLPLLTEEHLTNTMGMKLGPALKLRATLSRRLGQCALCMHCVHCHNAQSSLTTAIVSPAQTPPSVVGRPNSTGN
;
A
#
# COMPACT_ATOMS: atom_id res chain seq x y z
N ASN A 1 3.20 18.65 -15.92
CA ASN A 1 4.07 17.67 -16.59
C ASN A 1 3.28 16.50 -17.20
N PHE A 2 2.54 15.68 -16.45
CA PHE A 2 1.80 14.52 -17.00
C PHE A 2 0.93 14.81 -18.23
N ARG A 3 0.12 15.88 -18.21
CA ARG A 3 -0.70 16.29 -19.37
C ARG A 3 0.13 16.71 -20.59
N GLU A 4 1.29 17.31 -20.37
CA GLU A 4 2.19 17.78 -21.42
C GLU A 4 2.89 16.61 -22.12
N GLN A 5 3.28 15.60 -21.35
CA GLN A 5 3.84 14.33 -21.83
C GLN A 5 2.75 13.34 -22.32
N ARG A 6 1.47 13.74 -22.30
CA ARG A 6 0.30 12.87 -22.62
C ARG A 6 0.33 11.52 -21.88
N ILE A 7 0.60 11.56 -20.58
CA ILE A 7 0.60 10.36 -19.73
C ILE A 7 -0.81 10.10 -19.22
N ASP A 8 -1.37 8.96 -19.64
CA ASP A 8 -2.69 8.45 -19.25
C ASP A 8 -2.57 7.20 -18.37
N GLY A 9 -3.69 6.69 -17.85
CA GLY A 9 -3.71 5.53 -16.96
C GLY A 9 -3.04 4.27 -17.53
N SER A 10 -3.08 4.08 -18.85
CA SER A 10 -2.45 2.96 -19.56
C SER A 10 -0.93 3.07 -19.69
N SER A 11 -0.36 4.28 -19.62
CA SER A 11 1.08 4.49 -19.71
C SER A 11 1.77 4.56 -18.34
N LEU A 12 1.00 4.69 -17.25
CA LEU A 12 1.51 4.62 -15.87
C LEU A 12 2.39 3.39 -15.55
N PRO A 13 2.06 2.16 -16.00
CA PRO A 13 2.91 0.99 -15.74
C PRO A 13 4.29 1.08 -16.41
N LEU A 14 4.41 1.87 -17.47
CA LEU A 14 5.63 2.02 -18.27
C LEU A 14 6.57 3.10 -17.69
N LEU A 15 6.12 3.84 -16.67
CA LEU A 15 6.92 4.90 -16.08
C LEU A 15 8.09 4.32 -15.27
N THR A 16 9.30 4.59 -15.77
CA THR A 16 10.56 4.30 -15.09
C THR A 16 10.95 5.45 -14.17
N GLU A 17 11.82 5.18 -13.20
CA GLU A 17 12.37 6.23 -12.34
C GLU A 17 13.08 7.32 -13.15
N GLU A 18 13.91 6.93 -14.12
CA GLU A 18 14.64 7.86 -14.98
C GLU A 18 13.70 8.79 -15.75
N HIS A 19 12.58 8.29 -16.27
CA HIS A 19 11.62 9.14 -16.97
C HIS A 19 10.97 10.16 -16.01
N LEU A 20 10.66 9.76 -14.78
CA LEU A 20 10.12 10.68 -13.78
C LEU A 20 11.13 11.78 -13.40
N THR A 21 12.41 11.43 -13.25
CA THR A 21 13.44 12.35 -12.74
C THR A 21 14.09 13.18 -13.84
N ASN A 22 14.48 12.56 -14.96
CA ASN A 22 15.20 13.20 -16.05
C ASN A 22 14.26 13.89 -17.04
N THR A 23 13.14 13.26 -17.40
CA THR A 23 12.21 13.80 -18.40
C THR A 23 11.14 14.69 -17.77
N MET A 24 10.58 14.29 -16.62
CA MET A 24 9.54 15.08 -15.94
C MET A 24 10.05 16.01 -14.84
N GLY A 25 11.35 16.00 -14.55
CA GLY A 25 11.98 16.89 -13.57
C GLY A 25 11.53 16.63 -12.12
N MET A 26 11.01 15.44 -11.81
CA MET A 26 10.63 15.10 -10.44
C MET A 26 11.90 14.86 -9.61
N LYS A 27 11.90 15.31 -8.36
CA LYS A 27 12.91 14.89 -7.39
C LYS A 27 12.81 13.38 -7.15
N LEU A 28 13.94 12.75 -6.84
CA LEU A 28 14.04 11.29 -6.61
C LEU A 28 13.02 10.79 -5.58
N GLY A 29 12.87 11.49 -4.44
CA GLY A 29 11.89 11.10 -3.41
C GLY A 29 10.45 11.02 -3.92
N PRO A 30 9.88 12.11 -4.47
CA PRO A 30 8.56 12.08 -5.12
C PRO A 30 8.42 11.05 -6.23
N ALA A 31 9.45 10.85 -7.06
CA ALA A 31 9.44 9.85 -8.14
C ALA A 31 9.31 8.43 -7.58
N LEU A 32 10.12 8.08 -6.57
CA LEU A 32 10.06 6.78 -5.90
C LEU A 32 8.71 6.55 -5.20
N LYS A 33 8.15 7.58 -4.54
CA LYS A 33 6.83 7.51 -3.90
C LYS A 33 5.71 7.23 -4.91
N LEU A 34 5.77 7.85 -6.08
CA LEU A 34 4.82 7.59 -7.15
C LEU A 34 4.93 6.14 -7.62
N ARG A 35 6.14 5.66 -7.93
CA ARG A 35 6.34 4.28 -8.37
C ARG A 35 5.84 3.26 -7.34
N ALA A 36 6.13 3.46 -6.06
CA ALA A 36 5.62 2.61 -5.00
C ALA A 36 4.08 2.62 -4.94
N THR A 37 3.45 3.77 -5.16
CA THR A 37 1.99 3.90 -5.19
C THR A 37 1.40 3.18 -6.40
N LEU A 38 2.02 3.33 -7.58
CA LEU A 38 1.62 2.63 -8.79
C LEU A 38 1.76 1.12 -8.63
N SER A 39 2.88 0.63 -8.10
CA SER A 39 3.07 -0.81 -7.82
C SER A 39 1.99 -1.38 -6.90
N ARG A 40 1.50 -0.60 -5.93
CA ARG A 40 0.41 -1.01 -5.03
C ARG A 40 -0.98 -0.96 -5.69
N ARG A 41 -1.19 0.00 -6.59
CA ARG A 41 -2.49 0.24 -7.25
C ARG A 41 -2.68 -0.65 -8.49
N LEU A 42 -1.62 -0.81 -9.28
CA LEU A 42 -1.58 -1.56 -10.54
C LEU A 42 -1.08 -3.00 -10.35
N GLY A 43 -0.43 -3.29 -9.21
CA GLY A 43 -0.18 -4.66 -8.74
C GLY A 43 1.20 -5.15 -9.15
N GLN A 44 1.81 -5.92 -8.26
CA GLN A 44 3.09 -6.59 -8.52
C GLN A 44 2.86 -8.05 -8.95
N CYS A 45 1.88 -8.31 -9.81
CA CYS A 45 1.73 -9.65 -10.35
C CYS A 45 2.52 -9.76 -11.65
N ALA A 46 3.62 -10.53 -11.63
CA ALA A 46 4.42 -10.83 -12.82
C ALA A 46 3.65 -11.59 -13.93
N LEU A 47 2.42 -12.02 -13.63
CA LEU A 47 1.57 -12.86 -14.48
C LEU A 47 0.37 -12.13 -15.08
N CYS A 48 -0.13 -11.06 -14.44
CA CYS A 48 -1.33 -10.37 -14.91
C CYS A 48 -1.19 -8.85 -14.77
N MET A 49 -0.73 -8.19 -15.84
CA MET A 49 -0.67 -6.72 -15.90
C MET A 49 -2.06 -6.04 -15.92
N HIS A 50 -3.18 -6.78 -15.95
CA HIS A 50 -4.49 -6.20 -16.27
C HIS A 50 -5.72 -6.86 -15.61
N CYS A 51 -5.62 -7.55 -14.46
CA CYS A 51 -6.83 -8.13 -13.87
C CYS A 51 -7.08 -7.80 -12.40
N VAL A 52 -8.30 -7.28 -12.15
CA VAL A 52 -8.87 -6.98 -10.82
C VAL A 52 -8.93 -8.21 -9.91
N HIS A 53 -8.80 -9.40 -10.49
CA HIS A 53 -8.88 -10.68 -9.79
C HIS A 53 -7.77 -10.87 -8.75
N CYS A 54 -6.59 -10.24 -8.93
CA CYS A 54 -5.48 -10.31 -7.97
C CYS A 54 -5.42 -9.11 -7.00
N HIS A 55 -6.38 -8.18 -7.07
CA HIS A 55 -6.26 -6.85 -6.47
C HIS A 55 -7.14 -6.58 -5.24
N ASN A 56 -7.68 -7.61 -4.59
CA ASN A 56 -8.51 -7.42 -3.39
C ASN A 56 -7.72 -7.39 -2.06
N ALA A 57 -6.38 -7.44 -2.09
CA ALA A 57 -5.57 -7.37 -0.87
C ALA A 57 -5.51 -5.93 -0.35
N GLN A 58 -6.51 -5.57 0.43
CA GLN A 58 -6.55 -4.35 1.23
C GLN A 58 -5.30 -4.28 2.12
N SER A 59 -4.69 -3.11 2.07
CA SER A 59 -3.79 -2.53 3.06
C SER A 59 -3.96 -3.08 4.48
N SER A 60 -3.05 -3.94 4.89
CA SER A 60 -2.70 -4.13 6.31
C SER A 60 -1.19 -4.14 6.41
N LEU A 61 -0.58 -2.95 6.51
CA LEU A 61 0.67 -2.78 7.24
C LEU A 61 0.52 -1.48 8.04
N THR A 62 -0.39 -1.55 9.00
CA THR A 62 -0.48 -0.63 10.12
C THR A 62 0.83 -0.73 10.88
N THR A 63 1.64 0.32 10.76
CA THR A 63 2.52 0.87 11.79
C THR A 63 2.83 -0.07 12.96
N ALA A 64 3.91 -0.83 12.85
CA ALA A 64 4.58 -1.40 14.02
C ALA A 64 5.34 -0.29 14.76
N ILE A 65 4.62 0.54 15.52
CA ILE A 65 5.19 1.27 16.65
C ILE A 65 4.80 0.53 17.93
N VAL A 66 5.57 -0.50 18.28
CA VAL A 66 5.52 -1.04 19.64
C VAL A 66 6.20 -0.03 20.57
N SER A 67 5.40 0.79 21.24
CA SER A 67 5.78 1.50 22.47
C SER A 67 4.87 1.03 23.62
N PRO A 68 5.41 0.76 24.83
CA PRO A 68 4.72 -0.01 25.86
C PRO A 68 4.00 0.88 26.87
N ALA A 69 2.68 0.83 26.92
CA ALA A 69 1.87 1.10 28.12
C ALA A 69 0.38 1.00 27.75
N GLN A 70 -0.27 -0.09 28.14
CA GLN A 70 -1.69 -0.03 28.49
C GLN A 70 -2.09 -1.28 29.29
N THR A 71 -2.39 -1.01 30.55
CA THR A 71 -2.99 -1.90 31.55
C THR A 71 -4.38 -2.36 31.10
N PRO A 72 -4.72 -3.66 31.20
CA PRO A 72 -6.05 -4.14 30.82
C PRO A 72 -7.09 -3.87 31.94
N PRO A 73 -8.33 -3.46 31.60
CA PRO A 73 -9.45 -3.49 32.53
C PRO A 73 -9.96 -4.94 32.68
N SER A 74 -9.91 -5.49 33.90
CA SER A 74 -10.51 -6.79 34.21
C SER A 74 -12.03 -6.68 34.22
N VAL A 75 -12.65 -7.27 33.20
CA VAL A 75 -14.10 -7.44 33.09
C VAL A 75 -14.60 -8.46 34.13
N VAL A 76 -15.53 -8.00 34.96
CA VAL A 76 -16.33 -8.81 35.88
C VAL A 76 -17.19 -9.81 35.10
N GLY A 77 -17.16 -11.07 35.51
CA GLY A 77 -18.01 -12.13 34.96
C GLY A 77 -17.93 -13.43 35.76
N ARG A 78 -18.63 -13.49 36.90
CA ARG A 78 -19.15 -14.76 37.48
C ARG A 78 -20.41 -15.17 36.66
N PRO A 79 -20.98 -16.39 36.74
CA PRO A 79 -20.71 -17.48 37.69
C PRO A 79 -20.77 -18.94 37.13
N ASN A 80 -20.35 -19.88 38.00
CA ASN A 80 -20.93 -21.22 38.29
C ASN A 80 -21.00 -22.32 37.20
N SER A 81 -20.46 -23.52 37.46
CA SER A 81 -21.24 -24.70 37.85
C SER A 81 -20.41 -26.00 38.00
N THR A 82 -20.69 -26.71 39.10
CA THR A 82 -20.70 -28.18 39.34
C THR A 82 -19.45 -29.07 39.15
N GLY A 83 -19.09 -29.77 40.23
CA GLY A 83 -19.20 -31.24 40.26
C GLY A 83 -17.92 -32.07 40.28
N ASN A 84 -17.39 -32.36 41.48
CA ASN A 84 -17.16 -33.70 42.08
C ASN A 84 -16.21 -33.55 43.28
#